data_AF-A0A2N5J7E8-F1
#
_entry.id   AF-A0A2N5J7E8-F1
#
_cell.length_a   1.000
_cell.length_b   1.000
_cell.length_c   1.000
_cell.angle_alpha   90.00
_cell.angle_beta   90.00
_cell.angle_gamma   90.00
#
_symmetry.space_group_name_H-M   'P 1'
#
loop_
_entity.id
_entity.type
_entity.pdbx_description
1 polymer ?
#
loop_
_entity_poly.entity_id
_entity_poly.type
_entity_poly.pdbx_seq_one_letter_code
_entity_poly.pdbx_strand_id
1 'polypeptide(L)'
;MNAFTPYASGPIPGTPLYQAIHGNAASSCNCGAVLAESRSLLSSLAASSTAIAQDAAQALRMASALSWDGTAGELFRQEARQTLTLAEQAQRNAHDLSVFVNGSGAVA
;
A
#
# COMPACT_ATOMS: atom_id res chain seq x y z
N MET A 1 2.97 22.54 -5.57
CA MET A 1 3.84 21.55 -4.91
C MET A 1 3.06 21.04 -3.70
N ASN A 2 2.29 19.95 -3.88
CA ASN A 2 1.53 19.37 -2.77
C ASN A 2 2.42 18.38 -2.04
N ALA A 3 2.59 18.61 -0.74
CA ALA A 3 3.39 17.77 0.14
C ALA A 3 2.81 16.35 0.18
N PHE A 4 3.65 15.38 -0.16
CA PHE A 4 3.43 13.98 0.17
C PHE A 4 3.58 13.87 1.68
N THR A 5 2.48 13.91 2.44
CA THR A 5 2.52 13.57 3.86
C THR A 5 2.67 12.05 3.94
N PRO A 6 3.81 11.53 4.43
CA PRO A 6 3.94 10.10 4.67
C PRO A 6 2.89 9.72 5.71
N TYR A 7 2.19 8.62 5.44
CA TYR A 7 1.19 7.99 6.29
C TYR A 7 1.60 8.09 7.77
N ALA A 8 0.90 8.93 8.52
CA ALA A 8 0.97 8.94 9.98
C ALA A 8 0.18 7.73 10.51
N SER A 9 0.68 6.52 10.24
CA SER A 9 0.09 5.27 10.74
C SER A 9 0.71 4.91 12.08
N GLY A 10 0.45 5.74 13.08
CA GLY A 10 0.51 5.31 14.49
C GLY A 10 -0.78 4.59 14.87
N PRO A 11 -0.78 3.67 15.86
CA PRO A 11 -2.02 3.09 16.35
C PRO A 11 -2.94 4.21 16.87
N ILE A 12 -4.20 4.21 16.44
CA ILE A 12 -5.16 5.26 16.78
C ILE A 12 -5.47 5.16 18.28
N PRO A 13 -5.25 6.22 19.08
CA PRO A 13 -5.55 6.18 20.50
C PRO A 13 -7.02 5.80 20.76
N GLY A 14 -7.23 4.85 21.67
CA GLY A 14 -8.56 4.39 22.06
C GLY A 14 -9.10 3.16 21.31
N THR A 15 -8.34 2.58 20.38
CA THR A 15 -8.77 1.35 19.69
C THR A 15 -8.37 0.05 20.42
N PRO A 16 -9.05 -1.08 20.16
CA PRO A 16 -8.68 -2.39 20.70
C PRO A 16 -7.21 -2.77 20.47
N LEU A 17 -6.65 -2.49 19.28
CA LEU A 17 -5.23 -2.74 18.97
C LEU A 17 -4.31 -1.83 19.79
N TYR A 18 -4.64 -0.54 19.91
CA TYR A 18 -3.89 0.39 20.76
C TYR A 18 -3.88 -0.07 22.22
N GLN A 19 -5.03 -0.52 22.74
CA GLN A 19 -5.16 -1.06 24.09
C GLN A 19 -4.41 -2.38 24.29
N ALA A 20 -4.36 -3.25 23.28
CA ALA A 20 -3.60 -4.49 23.34
C ALA A 20 -2.08 -4.26 23.36
N ILE A 21 -1.59 -3.23 22.66
CA ILE A 21 -0.16 -2.86 22.63
C ILE A 21 0.28 -2.16 23.93
N HIS A 22 -0.61 -1.39 24.57
CA HIS A 22 -0.28 -0.54 25.72
C HIS A 22 -0.88 -1.00 27.06
N GLY A 23 -1.69 -2.07 27.08
CA GLY A 23 -2.39 -2.59 28.25
C GLY A 23 -1.95 -4.00 28.64
N ASN A 24 -2.11 -4.36 29.91
CA ASN A 24 -1.71 -5.66 30.47
C ASN A 24 -2.61 -6.79 29.91
N ALA A 25 -2.05 -7.65 29.06
CA ALA A 25 -2.73 -8.63 28.20
C ALA A 25 -3.47 -9.80 28.90
N ALA A 26 -3.76 -9.73 30.20
CA ALA A 26 -4.04 -10.94 30.99
C ALA A 26 -5.50 -11.23 31.39
N SER A 27 -6.50 -10.36 31.14
CA SER A 27 -7.88 -10.69 31.59
C SER A 27 -9.04 -10.28 30.68
N SER A 28 -8.80 -9.60 29.56
CA SER A 28 -9.88 -9.19 28.64
C SER A 28 -9.40 -8.90 27.21
N CYS A 29 -8.39 -9.65 26.72
CA CYS A 29 -7.97 -9.52 25.33
C CYS A 29 -9.14 -9.99 24.43
N ASN A 30 -9.93 -9.02 23.94
CA ASN A 30 -10.98 -9.28 22.97
C ASN A 30 -10.31 -9.51 21.61
N CYS A 31 -9.65 -10.66 21.47
CA CYS A 31 -8.84 -11.02 20.31
C CYS A 31 -9.62 -10.85 19.00
N GLY A 32 -10.94 -11.06 19.02
CA GLY A 32 -11.80 -10.81 17.87
C GLY A 32 -11.84 -9.34 17.45
N ALA A 33 -11.93 -8.41 18.40
CA ALA A 33 -11.91 -6.97 18.11
C ALA A 33 -10.53 -6.51 17.62
N VAL A 34 -9.44 -7.00 18.23
CA VAL A 34 -8.06 -6.72 17.79
C VAL A 34 -7.81 -7.26 16.39
N LEU A 35 -8.23 -8.49 16.10
CA LEU A 35 -8.09 -9.12 14.79
C LEU A 35 -8.89 -8.37 13.72
N ALA A 36 -10.13 -7.98 14.03
CA ALA A 36 -10.97 -7.21 13.12
C ALA A 36 -10.37 -5.85 12.78
N GLU A 37 -9.84 -5.14 13.79
CA GLU A 37 -9.18 -3.86 13.58
C GLU A 37 -7.88 -4.01 12.76
N SER A 38 -7.04 -4.99 13.09
CA SER A 38 -5.82 -5.28 12.32
C SER A 38 -6.12 -5.60 10.86
N ARG A 39 -7.18 -6.38 10.58
CA ARG A 39 -7.65 -6.64 9.21
C ARG A 39 -8.09 -5.35 8.50
N SER A 40 -8.82 -4.47 9.19
CA SER A 40 -9.24 -3.19 8.64
C SER A 40 -8.05 -2.29 8.28
N LEU A 41 -7.03 -2.22 9.15
CA LEU A 41 -5.81 -1.45 8.91
C LEU A 41 -5.00 -2.03 7.74
N LEU A 42 -4.84 -3.36 7.68
CA LEU A 42 -4.15 -4.03 6.58
C LEU A 42 -4.88 -3.84 5.24
N SER A 43 -6.21 -3.91 5.23
CA SER A 43 -7.03 -3.64 4.04
C SER A 43 -6.88 -2.20 3.57
N SER A 44 -6.90 -1.24 4.50
CA SER A 44 -6.70 0.19 4.19
C SER A 44 -5.32 0.44 3.61
N LEU A 45 -4.28 -0.15 4.20
CA LEU A 45 -2.91 -0.07 3.71
C LEU A 45 -2.78 -0.66 2.30
N ALA A 46 -3.35 -1.84 2.06
CA ALA A 46 -3.29 -2.48 0.75
C ALA A 46 -4.02 -1.66 -0.34
N ALA A 47 -5.16 -1.05 -0.02
CA ALA A 47 -5.89 -0.17 -0.93
C ALA A 47 -5.06 1.09 -1.25
N SER A 48 -4.48 1.72 -0.23
CA SER A 48 -3.58 2.87 -0.36
C SER A 48 -2.35 2.56 -1.23
N SER A 49 -1.68 1.42 -0.98
CA SER A 49 -0.54 0.99 -1.79
C SER A 49 -0.92 0.71 -3.24
N THR A 50 -2.12 0.14 -3.47
CA THR A 50 -2.63 -0.10 -4.83
C THR A 50 -2.84 1.22 -5.58
N ALA A 51 -3.45 2.22 -4.95
CA ALA A 51 -3.66 3.54 -5.55
C ALA A 51 -2.32 4.22 -5.91
N ILE A 52 -1.34 4.21 -4.98
CA ILE A 52 -0.01 4.79 -5.24
C ILE A 52 0.69 4.09 -6.40
N ALA A 53 0.61 2.76 -6.48
CA ALA A 53 1.22 2.00 -7.57
C ALA A 53 0.55 2.30 -8.93
N GLN A 54 -0.78 2.48 -8.95
CA GLN A 54 -1.52 2.89 -10.15
C GLN A 54 -1.12 4.28 -10.62
N ASP A 55 -1.04 5.25 -9.70
CA ASP A 55 -0.62 6.62 -10.00
C ASP A 55 0.81 6.65 -10.55
N ALA A 56 1.73 5.90 -9.93
CA ALA A 56 3.11 5.76 -10.39
C ALA A 56 3.18 5.14 -11.80
N ALA A 57 2.45 4.04 -12.04
CA ALA A 57 2.40 3.40 -13.36
C ALA A 57 1.83 4.34 -14.43
N GLN A 58 0.81 5.14 -14.09
CA GLN A 58 0.25 6.12 -15.02
C GLN A 58 1.25 7.24 -15.35
N ALA A 59 1.94 7.79 -14.35
CA ALA A 59 2.97 8.80 -14.55
C ALA A 59 4.11 8.27 -15.44
N LEU A 60 4.55 7.03 -15.22
CA LEU A 60 5.61 6.39 -16.01
C LEU A 60 5.18 6.09 -17.44
N ARG A 61 3.92 5.68 -17.66
CA ARG A 61 3.35 5.55 -19.02
C ARG A 61 3.39 6.88 -19.76
N MET A 62 2.95 7.97 -19.12
CA MET A 62 3.01 9.31 -19.69
C MET A 62 4.45 9.75 -19.97
N ALA A 63 5.37 9.52 -19.04
CA ALA A 63 6.78 9.84 -19.21
C ALA A 63 7.41 9.08 -20.39
N SER A 64 7.11 7.79 -20.53
CA SER A 64 7.63 6.96 -21.63
C SER A 64 7.13 7.37 -23.02
N ALA A 65 5.99 8.08 -23.08
CA ALA A 65 5.40 8.60 -24.31
C ALA A 65 5.99 9.95 -24.75
N LEU A 66 6.82 10.59 -23.91
CA LEU A 66 7.49 11.85 -24.28
C LEU A 66 8.52 11.60 -25.38
N SER A 67 8.32 12.26 -26.52
CA SER A 67 9.25 12.27 -27.65
C SER A 67 10.33 13.33 -27.42
N TRP A 68 11.29 13.02 -26.55
CA TRP A 68 12.56 13.74 -26.52
C TRP A 68 13.54 13.04 -27.46
N ASP A 69 14.04 13.75 -28.46
CA ASP A 69 15.02 13.24 -29.42
C ASP A 69 16.45 13.25 -28.86
N GLY A 70 17.23 12.27 -29.30
CA GLY A 70 18.62 12.07 -28.89
C GLY A 70 18.82 11.00 -27.80
N THR A 71 20.08 10.67 -27.53
CA THR A 71 20.48 9.58 -26.62
C THR A 71 19.89 9.72 -25.21
N ALA A 72 19.79 10.95 -24.69
CA ALA A 72 19.21 11.20 -23.38
C ALA A 72 17.71 10.83 -23.33
N GLY A 73 16.95 11.13 -24.38
CA GLY A 73 15.54 10.76 -24.48
C GLY A 73 15.33 9.25 -24.61
N GLU A 74 16.22 8.55 -25.32
CA GLU A 74 16.18 7.09 -25.42
C GLU A 74 16.45 6.40 -24.07
N LEU A 75 17.50 6.86 -23.37
CA LEU A 75 17.84 6.35 -22.02
C LEU A 75 16.71 6.61 -21.03
N PHE A 76 16.13 7.81 -21.04
CA PHE A 76 14.99 8.16 -20.20
C PHE A 76 13.77 7.25 -20.46
N ARG A 77 13.42 7.01 -21.74
CA ARG A 77 12.32 6.10 -22.08
C ARG A 77 12.60 4.68 -21.64
N GLN A 78 13.85 4.21 -21.76
CA GLN A 78 14.26 2.89 -21.30
C GLN A 78 14.10 2.77 -19.77
N GLU A 79 14.58 3.75 -19.02
CA GLU A 79 14.46 3.82 -17.56
C GLU A 79 12.99 3.91 -17.11
N ALA A 80 12.17 4.73 -17.79
CA ALA A 80 10.74 4.84 -17.54
C ALA A 80 10.01 3.50 -17.75
N ARG A 81 10.36 2.73 -18.80
CA ARG A 81 9.79 1.40 -19.05
C ARG A 81 10.22 0.36 -18.00
N GLN A 82 11.48 0.39 -17.58
CA GLN A 82 11.97 -0.50 -16.51
C GLN A 82 11.25 -0.20 -15.19
N THR A 83 11.14 1.08 -14.85
CA THR A 83 10.44 1.52 -13.64
C THR A 83 8.94 1.21 -13.70
N LEU A 84 8.32 1.30 -14.89
CA LEU A 84 6.92 0.93 -15.09
C LEU A 84 6.68 -0.55 -14.73
N THR A 85 7.59 -1.44 -15.11
CA THR A 85 7.50 -2.87 -14.77
C THR A 85 7.48 -3.09 -13.25
N LEU A 86 8.30 -2.34 -12.51
CA LEU A 86 8.33 -2.38 -11.04
C LEU A 86 7.03 -1.83 -10.43
N ALA A 87 6.50 -0.73 -10.96
CA ALA A 87 5.24 -0.15 -10.52
C ALA A 87 4.05 -1.11 -10.73
N GLU A 88 3.99 -1.77 -11.89
CA GLU A 88 2.96 -2.78 -12.17
C GLU A 88 3.10 -4.01 -11.27
N GLN A 89 4.32 -4.42 -10.94
CA GLN A 89 4.54 -5.51 -9.99
C GLN A 89 4.12 -5.12 -8.57
N ALA A 90 4.42 -3.89 -8.13
CA ALA A 90 3.95 -3.37 -6.86
C ALA A 90 2.42 -3.31 -6.79
N GLN A 91 1.76 -2.91 -7.89
CA GLN A 91 0.30 -2.92 -8.00
C GLN A 91 -0.27 -4.33 -7.83
N ARG A 92 0.29 -5.34 -8.52
CA ARG A 92 -0.14 -6.74 -8.39
C ARG A 92 0.04 -7.24 -6.96
N ASN A 93 1.20 -7.02 -6.35
CA ASN A 93 1.47 -7.46 -4.99
C ASN A 93 0.55 -6.78 -3.95
N ALA A 94 0.26 -5.49 -4.12
CA ALA A 94 -0.68 -4.77 -3.25
C ALA A 94 -2.12 -5.30 -3.40
N HIS A 95 -2.52 -5.65 -4.62
CA HIS A 95 -3.80 -6.30 -4.88
C HIS A 95 -3.87 -7.68 -4.24
N ASP A 96 -2.86 -8.53 -4.44
CA ASP A 96 -2.80 -9.87 -3.85
C ASP A 96 -2.81 -9.82 -2.33
N LEU A 97 -2.12 -8.84 -1.72
CA LEU A 97 -2.18 -8.59 -0.29
C LEU A 97 -3.60 -8.21 0.16
N SER A 98 -4.29 -7.34 -0.58
CA SER A 98 -5.68 -6.98 -0.29
C SER A 98 -6.60 -8.19 -0.36
N VAL A 99 -6.47 -9.01 -1.40
CA VAL A 99 -7.24 -10.26 -1.57
C VAL A 99 -6.93 -11.23 -0.44
N PHE A 100 -5.66 -11.39 -0.06
CA PHE A 100 -5.27 -12.26 1.05
C PHE A 100 -5.85 -11.78 2.38
N VAL A 101 -5.72 -10.49 2.72
CA VAL A 101 -6.25 -9.93 3.97
C VAL A 101 -7.77 -10.06 4.05
N ASN A 102 -8.47 -9.82 2.93
CA ASN A 102 -9.93 -9.92 2.86
C ASN A 102 -10.43 -11.37 2.76
N GLY A 103 -9.66 -12.26 2.12
CA GLY A 103 -9.96 -13.68 1.95
C GLY A 103 -9.61 -14.54 3.18
N SER A 104 -8.67 -14.08 4.01
CA SER A 104 -8.28 -14.73 5.28
C SER A 104 -9.38 -14.66 6.37
N GLY A 105 -10.56 -14.13 6.03
CA GLY A 105 -11.79 -14.28 6.82
C GLY A 105 -12.44 -15.67 6.74
N ALA A 106 -11.94 -16.57 5.88
CA ALA A 106 -12.50 -17.92 5.68
C ALA A 106 -11.96 -19.01 6.64
N VAL A 107 -11.10 -18.68 7.60
CA VAL A 107 -10.81 -19.58 8.73
C VAL A 107 -11.64 -19.14 9.93
N ALA A 108 -12.84 -19.73 9.99
CA ALA A 108 -13.68 -19.84 11.16
C ALA A 108 -13.08 -20.83 12.18
#